data_AF-A0A1V6BRG4-F1
#
_entry.id   AF-A0A1V6BRG4-F1
#
_cell.length_a   1.000
_cell.length_b   1.000
_cell.length_c   1.000
_cell.angle_alpha   90.00
_cell.angle_beta   90.00
_cell.angle_gamma   90.00
#
_symmetry.space_group_name_H-M   'P 1'
#
loop_
_entity.id
_entity.type
_entity.pdbx_description
1 polymer ?
#
loop_
_entity_poly.entity_id
_entity_poly.type
_entity_poly.pdbx_seq_one_letter_code
_entity_poly.pdbx_strand_id
1 'polypeptide(L)'
;MSKLLFGKINLSKIDKTKLFKGEKGIYLDLTIWLNDTPDKFGNDMSIEQSVKQGEDKIFIGSGKYHTPKEPVPATEDDVKDLPF
;
A
#
# COMPACT_ATOMS: atom_id res chain seq x y z
N MET A 1 -6.89 -13.32 -13.48
CA MET A 1 -5.59 -12.68 -13.17
C MET A 1 -5.69 -12.07 -11.79
N SER A 2 -4.82 -12.47 -10.87
CA SER A 2 -4.69 -11.83 -9.56
C SER A 2 -3.87 -10.55 -9.71
N LYS A 3 -4.26 -9.48 -9.04
CA LYS A 3 -3.45 -8.25 -8.94
C LYS A 3 -2.72 -8.27 -7.59
N LEU A 4 -1.42 -7.97 -7.60
CA LEU A 4 -0.62 -7.81 -6.39
C LEU A 4 -0.45 -6.32 -6.08
N LEU A 5 -0.72 -5.93 -4.84
CA LEU A 5 -0.56 -4.56 -4.37
C LEU A 5 0.35 -4.53 -3.14
N PHE A 6 1.15 -3.48 -3.05
CA PHE A 6 1.91 -3.15 -1.85
C PHE A 6 1.33 -1.90 -1.21
N GLY A 7 0.96 -2.00 0.06
CA GLY A 7 0.44 -0.89 0.85
C GLY A 7 1.30 -0.60 2.08
N LYS A 8 1.22 0.63 2.58
CA LYS A 8 1.80 1.04 3.87
C LYS A 8 0.76 1.81 4.67
N ILE A 9 0.75 1.58 5.98
CA ILE A 9 -0.13 2.26 6.93
C ILE A 9 0.74 3.07 7.89
N ASN A 10 0.37 4.33 8.10
CA ASN A 10 0.95 5.19 9.10
C ASN A 10 0.24 4.98 10.45
N LEU A 11 0.94 4.31 11.36
CA LEU A 11 0.44 3.99 12.70
C LEU A 11 0.18 5.22 13.57
N SER A 12 0.82 6.37 13.28
CA SER A 12 0.61 7.60 14.04
C SER A 12 -0.73 8.27 13.75
N LYS A 13 -1.40 7.91 12.66
CA LYS A 13 -2.70 8.45 12.24
C LYS A 13 -3.89 7.58 12.66
N ILE A 14 -3.63 6.42 13.26
CA ILE A 14 -4.67 5.50 13.71
C ILE A 14 -5.37 6.08 14.94
N ASP A 15 -6.70 6.17 14.89
CA ASP A 15 -7.50 6.41 16.08
C ASP A 15 -7.68 5.09 16.84
N LYS A 16 -6.91 4.96 17.92
CA LYS A 16 -6.87 3.78 18.79
C LYS A 16 -8.20 3.52 19.51
N THR A 17 -9.09 4.51 19.61
CA THR A 17 -10.39 4.33 20.28
C THR A 17 -11.34 3.42 19.47
N LYS A 18 -11.06 3.23 18.18
CA LYS A 18 -11.81 2.35 17.27
C LYS A 18 -11.23 0.94 17.18
N LEU A 19 -10.14 0.65 17.90
CA LEU A 19 -9.61 -0.71 17.98
C LEU A 19 -10.59 -1.60 18.73
N PHE A 20 -10.79 -2.82 18.24
CA PHE A 20 -11.68 -3.78 18.85
C PHE A 20 -10.99 -5.13 19.06
N LYS A 21 -11.44 -5.89 20.07
CA LYS A 21 -10.94 -7.23 20.35
C LYS A 21 -11.71 -8.24 19.51
N GLY A 22 -11.00 -8.92 18.61
CA GLY A 22 -11.50 -10.11 17.93
C GLY A 22 -11.03 -11.39 18.64
N GLU A 23 -11.36 -12.54 18.05
CA GLU A 23 -11.02 -13.85 18.63
C GLU A 23 -9.51 -14.07 18.78
N LYS A 24 -8.71 -13.56 17.83
CA LYS A 24 -7.26 -13.84 17.74
C LYS A 24 -6.37 -12.62 18.01
N GLY A 25 -6.93 -11.48 18.41
CA GLY A 25 -6.15 -10.27 18.62
C GLY A 25 -6.96 -8.98 18.69
N ILE A 26 -6.24 -7.86 18.59
CA ILE A 26 -6.82 -6.51 18.48
C ILE A 26 -6.79 -6.13 17.00
N TYR A 27 -7.91 -5.62 16.51
CA TYR A 27 -8.14 -5.32 15.11
C TYR A 27 -8.57 -3.88 14.91
N LEU A 28 -8.34 -3.41 13.68
CA LEU A 28 -8.83 -2.14 13.17
C LEU A 28 -9.52 -2.43 11.84
N ASP A 29 -10.75 -1.95 11.69
CA ASP A 29 -11.44 -2.05 10.41
C ASP A 29 -10.87 -1.04 9.42
N LEU A 30 -10.62 -1.50 8.19
CA LEU A 30 -10.04 -0.69 7.12
C LEU A 30 -11.01 -0.62 5.94
N THR A 31 -11.11 0.56 5.34
CA THR A 31 -11.75 0.78 4.05
C THR A 31 -10.65 1.03 3.02
N ILE A 32 -10.62 0.20 1.97
CA ILE A 32 -9.59 0.28 0.93
C ILE A 32 -10.24 0.71 -0.37
N TRP A 33 -9.76 1.81 -0.93
CA TRP A 33 -10.17 2.32 -2.23
C TRP A 33 -9.10 1.97 -3.26
N LEU A 34 -9.52 1.28 -4.33
CA LEU A 34 -8.70 1.06 -5.51
C LEU A 34 -9.07 2.12 -6.54
N ASN A 35 -8.09 2.90 -6.96
CA ASN A 35 -8.30 3.96 -7.94
C ASN A 35 -8.19 3.36 -9.35
N ASP A 36 -9.04 3.83 -10.27
CA ASP A 36 -8.92 3.46 -11.69
C ASP A 36 -7.68 4.07 -12.34
N THR A 37 -7.22 5.22 -11.82
CA THR A 37 -6.00 5.91 -12.24
C THR A 37 -5.15 6.28 -11.02
N PRO A 38 -3.81 6.28 -11.13
CA PRO A 38 -2.95 6.68 -10.03
C PRO A 38 -3.26 8.10 -9.55
N ASP A 39 -3.21 8.33 -8.25
CA ASP A 39 -3.35 9.67 -7.67
C ASP A 39 -2.17 10.58 -8.06
N LYS A 40 -2.18 11.83 -7.57
CA LYS A 40 -1.11 12.82 -7.83
C LYS A 40 0.27 12.41 -7.32
N PHE A 41 0.34 11.41 -6.45
CA PHE A 41 1.57 10.83 -5.88
C PHE A 41 1.89 9.45 -6.50
N GLY A 42 1.14 9.06 -7.53
CA GLY A 42 1.23 7.80 -8.24
C GLY A 42 0.77 6.60 -7.41
N ASN A 43 -0.14 6.78 -6.45
CA ASN A 43 -0.72 5.68 -5.69
C ASN A 43 -1.97 5.15 -6.38
N ASP A 44 -2.04 3.83 -6.48
CA ASP A 44 -3.18 3.10 -7.06
C ASP A 44 -4.25 2.76 -6.01
N MET A 45 -3.90 2.92 -4.73
CA MET A 45 -4.74 2.52 -3.60
C MET A 45 -4.65 3.52 -2.46
N SER A 46 -5.80 3.81 -1.85
CA SER A 46 -5.88 4.56 -0.58
C SER A 46 -6.43 3.66 0.53
N ILE A 47 -5.87 3.78 1.72
CA ILE A 47 -6.26 3.01 2.91
C ILE A 47 -6.81 4.00 3.96
N GLU A 48 -8.09 3.84 4.27
CA GLU A 48 -8.81 4.60 5.27
C GLU A 48 -9.09 3.69 6.48
N GLN A 49 -9.07 4.27 7.67
CA GLN A 49 -9.64 3.62 8.84
C GLN A 49 -11.17 3.70 8.75
N SER A 50 -11.87 2.60 8.98
CA SER A 50 -13.32 2.59 8.99
C SER A 50 -13.85 3.39 10.19
N VAL A 51 -14.70 4.37 9.89
CA VAL A 51 -15.37 5.22 10.87
C VAL A 51 -16.88 5.02 10.79
N LYS A 52 -17.62 5.47 11.80
CA LYS A 52 -19.09 5.38 11.77
C LYS A 52 -19.64 6.31 10.68
N GLN A 53 -20.81 5.97 10.16
CA GLN A 53 -21.50 6.80 9.17
C GLN A 53 -21.74 8.21 9.75
N GLY A 54 -21.16 9.23 9.10
CA GLY A 54 -21.23 10.63 9.54
C GLY A 54 -19.97 11.17 10.23
N GLU A 55 -18.96 10.34 10.46
CA GLU A 55 -17.63 10.78 10.91
C GLU A 55 -16.70 11.08 9.72
N ASP A 56 -15.73 11.97 9.91
CA ASP A 56 -14.71 12.29 8.91
C ASP A 56 -13.84 11.08 8.59
N LYS A 57 -13.54 10.90 7.30
CA LYS A 57 -12.66 9.83 6.83
C LYS A 57 -11.24 10.05 7.32
N ILE A 58 -10.66 9.01 7.92
CA ILE A 58 -9.28 9.03 8.40
C ILE A 58 -8.40 8.26 7.41
N PHE A 59 -7.69 9.00 6.55
CA PHE A 59 -6.69 8.41 5.65
C PHE A 59 -5.42 8.04 6.41
N ILE A 60 -5.18 6.73 6.54
CA ILE A 60 -4.04 6.20 7.29
C ILE A 60 -2.96 5.62 6.39
N GLY A 61 -3.20 5.43 5.09
CA GLY A 61 -2.22 4.81 4.22
C GLY A 61 -2.54 4.87 2.74
N SER A 62 -1.61 4.35 1.95
CA SER A 62 -1.76 4.21 0.50
C SER A 62 -0.92 3.03 -0.02
N GLY A 63 -1.13 2.66 -1.28
CA GLY A 63 -0.37 1.60 -1.93
C GLY A 63 -0.35 1.71 -3.45
N LYS A 64 0.44 0.82 -4.05
CA LYS A 64 0.69 0.75 -5.50
C LYS A 64 0.59 -0.69 -5.99
N TYR A 65 0.25 -0.86 -7.26
CA TYR A 65 0.39 -2.15 -7.92
C TYR A 65 1.85 -2.57 -7.94
N HIS A 66 2.09 -3.86 -7.70
CA HIS A 66 3.39 -4.42 -8.01
C HIS A 66 3.55 -4.48 -9.53
N THR A 67 4.44 -3.64 -10.05
CA THR A 67 4.96 -3.78 -11.41
C THR A 67 6.22 -4.64 -11.32
N PRO A 68 6.23 -5.87 -11.87
CA PRO A 68 7.46 -6.61 -12.07
C PRO A 68 8.40 -5.73 -12.88
N LYS A 69 9.58 -5.45 -12.36
CA LYS A 69 10.62 -4.82 -13.18
C LYS A 69 11.13 -5.91 -14.11
N GLU A 70 11.01 -5.71 -15.41
CA GLU A 70 11.69 -6.57 -16.37
C GLU A 70 13.19 -6.50 -16.09
N PRO A 71 13.91 -7.63 -16.10
CA PRO A 71 15.35 -7.62 -15.98
C PRO A 71 15.92 -6.81 -17.15
N VAL A 72 16.62 -5.72 -16.81
CA VAL A 72 17.34 -4.93 -17.82
C VAL A 72 18.55 -5.75 -18.24
N PRO A 73 18.76 -6.03 -19.54
CA PRO A 73 19.96 -6.70 -20.01
C PRO A 73 21.21 -5.92 -19.57
N ALA A 74 22.25 -6.65 -19.16
CA ALA A 74 23.53 -6.03 -18.84
C ALA A 74 24.10 -5.33 -20.09
N THR A 75 24.65 -4.13 -19.91
CA THR A 75 25.34 -3.41 -20.97
C THR A 75 26.75 -3.95 -21.15
N GLU A 76 27.40 -3.67 -22.29
CA GLU A 76 28.81 -4.02 -22.51
C GLU A 76 29.72 -3.43 -21.42
N ASP A 77 29.37 -2.25 -20.90
CA ASP A 77 30.07 -1.60 -19.78
C ASP A 77 29.86 -2.30 -18.44
N ASP A 78 28.72 -2.96 -18.20
CA ASP A 78 28.49 -3.73 -16.97
C ASP A 78 29.27 -5.05 -16.97
N VAL A 79 29.62 -5.55 -18.17
CA VAL A 79 30.31 -6.84 -18.35
C VAL A 79 31.82 -6.68 -18.37
N LYS A 80 32.36 -5.55 -18.85
CA LYS A 80 33.82 -5.35 -19.00
C LYS A 80 34.62 -5.37 -17.69
N ASP A 81 33.98 -5.03 -16.56
CA ASP A 81 34.62 -4.95 -15.24
C ASP A 81 34.45 -6.23 -14.41
N LEU A 82 33.89 -7.30 -15.02
CA LEU A 82 33.72 -8.58 -14.35
C LEU A 82 35.04 -9.37 -14.34
N PRO A 83 35.34 -10.09 -13.25
CA PRO A 83 36.66 -10.71 -13.02
C PRO A 83 36.88 -12.05 -13.76
N PHE A 84 36.11 -12.35 -14.81
CA PHE A 84 36.21 -13.59 -15.58
C PHE A 84 36.74 -13.39 -17.00
#